data_AF-A0A2T6SVH2-F1
#
_entry.id   AF-A0A2T6SVH2-F1
#
_cell.length_a   1.000
_cell.length_b   1.000
_cell.length_c   1.000
_cell.angle_alpha   90.00
_cell.angle_beta   90.00
_cell.angle_gamma   90.00
#
_symmetry.space_group_name_H-M   'P 1'
#
loop_
_entity.id
_entity.type
_entity.pdbx_description
1 polymer ?
#
loop_
_entity_poly.entity_id
_entity_poly.type
_entity_poly.pdbx_seq_one_letter_code
_entity_poly.pdbx_strand_id
1 'polypeptide(L)'
;KQEIFEWVDNLNGFCQTASAKTPTIGILFEGSIAHVLQSVLIVSLHLNENELTHFINHSQNTLKQFLKKACLLLQRQLKQP
;
A
#
# COMPACT_ATOMS: atom_id res chain seq x y z
N LYS A 1 0.79 0.88 18.68
CA LYS A 1 0.33 -0.14 17.69
C LYS A 1 -1.01 0.23 17.02
N GLN A 2 -1.99 0.81 17.71
CA GLN A 2 -3.27 1.26 17.14
C GLN A 2 -3.13 2.08 15.83
N GLU A 3 -2.19 3.02 15.80
CA GLU A 3 -1.92 3.88 14.63
C GLU A 3 -1.64 3.10 13.34
N ILE A 4 -0.98 1.94 13.42
CA ILE A 4 -0.73 1.07 12.25
C ILE A 4 -2.02 0.45 11.74
N PHE A 5 -2.84 -0.08 12.66
CA PHE A 5 -4.09 -0.73 12.29
C PHE A 5 -5.02 0.28 11.62
N GLU A 6 -5.15 1.48 12.19
CA GLU A 6 -5.93 2.57 11.60
C GLU A 6 -5.38 2.98 10.23
N TRP A 7 -4.05 3.11 10.08
CA TRP A 7 -3.44 3.44 8.80
C TRP A 7 -3.72 2.35 7.74
N VAL A 8 -3.59 1.08 8.10
CA VAL A 8 -3.86 -0.05 7.21
C VAL A 8 -5.33 -0.11 6.82
N ASP A 9 -6.25 0.01 7.78
CA ASP A 9 -7.69 -0.04 7.53
C ASP A 9 -8.14 1.10 6.62
N ASN A 10 -7.66 2.31 6.86
CA ASN A 10 -7.93 3.47 6.02
C ASN A 10 -7.44 3.26 4.58
N LEU A 11 -6.23 2.73 4.42
CA LEU A 11 -5.67 2.52 3.09
C LEU A 11 -6.36 1.37 2.34
N ASN A 12 -6.75 0.32 3.06
CA ASN A 12 -7.47 -0.80 2.50
C ASN A 12 -8.88 -0.37 2.05
N GLY A 13 -9.59 0.40 2.88
CA GLY A 13 -10.90 0.99 2.52
C GLY A 13 -10.80 1.95 1.34
N PHE A 14 -9.73 2.75 1.26
CA PHE A 14 -9.46 3.59 0.09
C PHE A 14 -9.25 2.73 -1.17
N CYS A 15 -8.45 1.66 -1.10
CA CYS A 15 -8.20 0.76 -2.22
C CYS A 15 -9.48 0.09 -2.71
N GLN A 16 -10.32 -0.41 -1.81
CA GLN A 16 -11.62 -1.01 -2.16
C GLN A 16 -12.53 0.00 -2.85
N THR A 17 -12.62 1.22 -2.31
CA THR A 17 -13.43 2.29 -2.89
C THR A 17 -12.93 2.70 -4.28
N ALA A 18 -11.61 2.83 -4.44
CA ALA A 18 -10.99 3.16 -5.72
C ALA A 18 -11.20 2.04 -6.75
N SER A 19 -11.08 0.79 -6.33
CA SER A 19 -11.25 -0.39 -7.18
C SER A 19 -12.71 -0.54 -7.63
N ALA A 20 -13.68 -0.27 -6.74
CA ALA A 20 -15.09 -0.26 -7.09
C ALA A 20 -15.44 0.82 -8.13
N LYS A 21 -14.82 2.01 -8.04
CA LYS A 21 -15.01 3.10 -9.01
C LYS A 21 -14.28 2.83 -10.33
N THR A 22 -13.10 2.22 -10.27
CA THR A 22 -12.26 1.93 -11.42
C THR A 22 -11.74 0.49 -11.36
N PRO A 23 -12.51 -0.49 -11.87
CA PRO A 23 -12.19 -1.92 -11.75
C PRO A 23 -10.81 -2.28 -12.29
N THR A 24 -10.37 -1.62 -13.38
CA THR A 24 -9.03 -1.83 -13.95
C THR A 24 -7.90 -1.52 -12.98
N ILE A 25 -8.04 -0.46 -12.17
CA ILE A 25 -7.06 -0.12 -11.13
C ILE A 25 -7.06 -1.20 -10.05
N GLY A 26 -8.25 -1.68 -9.66
CA GLY A 26 -8.39 -2.76 -8.69
C GLY A 26 -7.68 -4.04 -9.12
N ILE A 27 -7.93 -4.50 -10.34
CA ILE A 27 -7.27 -5.68 -10.93
C ILE A 27 -5.74 -5.53 -10.90
N LEU A 28 -5.22 -4.33 -11.17
CA LEU A 28 -3.78 -4.08 -11.22
C LEU A 28 -3.12 -4.00 -9.84
N PHE A 29 -3.81 -3.43 -8.84
CA PHE A 29 -3.16 -2.97 -7.61
C PHE A 29 -3.72 -3.53 -6.31
N GLU A 30 -5.00 -3.88 -6.24
CA GLU A 30 -5.67 -4.18 -4.97
C GLU A 30 -4.97 -5.32 -4.21
N GLY A 31 -4.74 -6.45 -4.87
CA GLY A 31 -4.06 -7.59 -4.27
C GLY A 31 -2.62 -7.27 -3.84
N SER A 32 -1.87 -6.53 -4.65
CA SER A 32 -0.50 -6.14 -4.33
C SER A 32 -0.43 -5.24 -3.10
N ILE A 33 -1.32 -4.24 -3.00
CA ILE A 33 -1.38 -3.34 -1.85
C ILE A 33 -1.81 -4.11 -0.61
N ALA A 34 -2.82 -4.98 -0.72
CA ALA A 34 -3.30 -5.80 0.40
C ALA A 34 -2.18 -6.68 0.98
N HIS A 35 -1.37 -7.33 0.16
CA HIS A 35 -0.25 -8.15 0.62
C HIS A 35 0.87 -7.33 1.29
N VAL A 36 1.16 -6.13 0.79
CA VAL A 36 2.12 -5.24 1.44
C VAL A 36 1.60 -4.81 2.82
N LEU A 37 0.33 -4.40 2.92
CA LEU A 37 -0.27 -4.00 4.19
C LEU A 37 -0.34 -5.16 5.19
N GLN A 38 -0.67 -6.36 4.73
CA GLN A 38 -0.63 -7.57 5.57
C GLN A 38 0.79 -7.85 6.10
N SER A 39 1.81 -7.66 5.26
CA SER A 39 3.21 -7.84 5.67
C SER A 39 3.62 -6.79 6.72
N VAL A 40 3.20 -5.53 6.55
CA VAL A 40 3.41 -4.46 7.53
C VAL A 40 2.76 -4.80 8.86
N LEU A 41 1.51 -5.29 8.85
CA LEU A 41 0.82 -5.73 10.06
C LEU A 41 1.59 -6.84 10.78
N ILE A 42 1.97 -7.90 10.07
CA ILE A 42 2.69 -9.05 10.67
C ILE A 42 4.01 -8.59 11.31
N VAL A 43 4.81 -7.78 10.61
CA VAL A 43 6.09 -7.29 11.16
C VAL A 43 5.84 -6.38 12.36
N SER A 44 4.83 -5.51 12.31
CA SER A 44 4.50 -4.60 13.43
C SER A 44 4.16 -5.31 14.74
N LEU A 45 3.66 -6.55 14.67
CA LEU A 45 3.36 -7.34 15.87
C LEU A 45 4.63 -7.73 16.63
N HIS A 46 5.74 -7.93 15.92
CA HIS A 46 7.02 -8.41 16.44
C HIS A 46 8.00 -7.28 16.80
N LEU A 47 7.71 -6.04 16.39
CA LEU A 47 8.56 -4.89 16.69
C LEU A 47 8.31 -4.33 18.10
N ASN A 48 9.38 -3.82 18.70
CA ASN A 48 9.31 -3.01 19.92
C ASN A 48 8.71 -1.64 19.62
N GLU A 49 8.09 -0.99 20.62
CA GLU A 49 7.45 0.31 20.43
C GLU A 49 8.39 1.39 19.86
N ASN A 50 9.64 1.38 20.31
CA ASN A 50 10.65 2.35 19.91
C ASN A 50 11.00 2.27 18.42
N GLU A 51 10.82 1.10 17.80
CA GLU A 51 11.13 0.82 16.40
C GLU A 51 9.89 0.98 15.50
N LEU A 52 8.71 0.95 16.10
CA LEU A 52 7.42 0.94 15.42
C LEU A 52 7.23 2.19 14.56
N THR A 53 7.45 3.38 15.13
CA THR A 53 7.27 4.66 14.42
C THR A 53 8.19 4.76 13.21
N HIS A 54 9.44 4.34 13.35
CA HIS A 54 10.39 4.34 12.23
C HIS A 54 9.94 3.36 11.14
N PHE A 55 9.49 2.17 11.52
CA PHE A 55 8.98 1.16 10.60
C PHE A 55 7.73 1.63 9.84
N ILE A 56 6.80 2.33 10.50
CA ILE A 56 5.61 2.92 9.87
C ILE A 56 6.02 3.90 8.78
N ASN A 57 6.86 4.88 9.15
CA ASN A 57 7.31 5.92 8.24
C ASN A 57 8.05 5.33 7.03
N HIS A 58 8.90 4.32 7.29
CA HIS A 58 9.58 3.60 6.23
C HIS A 58 8.58 2.88 5.30
N SER A 59 7.63 2.15 5.87
CA SER A 59 6.62 1.39 5.11
C SER A 59 5.75 2.29 4.25
N GLN A 60 5.28 3.41 4.80
CA GLN A 60 4.52 4.43 4.08
C GLN A 60 5.31 4.99 2.90
N ASN A 61 6.57 5.36 3.12
CA ASN A 61 7.42 5.90 2.06
C ASN A 61 7.70 4.86 0.97
N THR A 62 7.98 3.61 1.35
CA THR A 62 8.22 2.51 0.43
C THR A 62 6.99 2.24 -0.43
N LEU A 63 5.80 2.17 0.17
CA LEU A 63 4.55 1.98 -0.58
C LEU A 63 4.28 3.14 -1.54
N LYS A 64 4.50 4.39 -1.10
CA LYS A 64 4.38 5.58 -1.95
C LYS A 64 5.33 5.51 -3.16
N GLN A 65 6.58 5.11 -2.95
CA GLN A 65 7.56 4.95 -4.03
C GLN A 65 7.19 3.82 -4.99
N PHE A 66 6.72 2.69 -4.46
CA PHE A 66 6.23 1.57 -5.25
C PHE A 66 5.08 2.01 -6.17
N LEU A 67 4.04 2.63 -5.62
CA LEU A 67 2.88 3.09 -6.38
C LEU A 67 3.29 4.10 -7.45
N LYS A 68 4.17 5.06 -7.11
CA LYS A 68 4.69 6.03 -8.09
C LYS A 68 5.40 5.33 -9.25
N LYS A 69 6.28 4.37 -8.97
CA LYS A 69 7.01 3.62 -10.01
C LYS A 69 6.06 2.78 -10.85
N ALA A 70 5.10 2.09 -10.22
CA ALA A 70 4.16 1.25 -10.93
C ALA A 70 3.25 2.07 -11.87
N CYS A 71 2.74 3.22 -11.40
CA CYS A 71 1.99 4.15 -12.26
C CYS A 71 2.83 4.66 -13.44
N LEU A 72 4.10 5.01 -13.23
CA LEU A 72 4.99 5.45 -14.31
C LEU A 72 5.26 4.33 -15.33
N LEU A 73 5.41 3.09 -14.87
CA LEU A 73 5.60 1.94 -15.75
C LEU A 73 4.34 1.68 -16.58
N LEU A 74 3.15 1.69 -15.95
CA LEU A 74 1.89 1.53 -16.67
C LEU A 74 1.68 2.63 -17.71
N GLN A 75 1.96 3.89 -17.37
CA GLN A 75 1.88 5.00 -18.32
C GLN A 75 2.81 4.83 -19.52
N ARG A 76 3.99 4.22 -19.33
CA ARG A 76 4.91 3.92 -20.44
C ARG A 76 4.37 2.80 -21.32
N GLN A 77 3.87 1.72 -20.72
CA GLN A 77 3.31 0.57 -21.44
C GLN A 77 2.06 0.96 -22.24
N LEU A 78 1.20 1.81 -21.68
CA LEU A 78 -0.01 2.30 -22.35
C LEU A 78 0.26 3.35 -23.44
N LYS A 79 1.46 3.94 -23.48
CA LYS A 79 1.89 4.90 -24.51
C LYS A 79 2.68 4.24 -25.63
N GLN A 80 2.95 2.94 -25.55
CA GLN A 80 3.55 2.21 -26.66
C GLN A 80 2.46 1.91 -27.71
N PRO A 81 2.71 2.24 -29.00
CA PRO A 81 1.73 2.10 -30.08
C PRO A 81 1.33 0.65 -30.36
#